data_AF-A0A8J4WP00-F1
#
_entry.id   AF-A0A8J4WP00-F1
#
_cell.length_a   1.000
_cell.length_b   1.000
_cell.length_c   1.000
_cell.angle_alpha   90.00
_cell.angle_beta   90.00
_cell.angle_gamma   90.00
#
_symmetry.space_group_name_H-M   'P 1'
#
loop_
_entity.id
_entity.type
_entity.pdbx_description
1 polymer ?
#
loop_
_entity_poly.entity_id
_entity_poly.type
_entity_poly.pdbx_seq_one_letter_code
_entity_poly.pdbx_strand_id
1 'polypeptide(L)'
;MFVDRIKVLAQAGKGGRGSVSFRREKFVPKGGPDGGDGGWGGDVILRADRHVDNLVNLFYEPIIKAKNGGHGKGKKMAGRAGANKIVKVPVGTIVWPAEESQRPMPNSDKSRAGAQHPTLNSDRSAIQPVVDLVRDGEEFVLCRGGGGGKGNVHFKSSRNRAPRQYTDGEEGEHGYFLLELRTIADAGLVGYPNAGKSTLLRKLSAARPKVAAYPFTTLHPVVGVMELPGYRHATIADIPGLIEGRIVELAWVTNFCATSHAALLIFVIDVAGSEGRSPWKIYRIFGGKLICTIRCFHRGRG
;
A
#
# COMPACT_ATOMS: atom_id res chain seq x y z
N MET A 1 -11.03 3.83 -14.05
CA MET A 1 -11.41 4.48 -12.78
C MET A 1 -10.16 4.49 -11.92
N PHE A 2 -9.71 5.63 -11.42
CA PHE A 2 -8.56 5.70 -10.50
C PHE A 2 -9.14 5.67 -9.08
N VAL A 3 -8.67 4.75 -8.24
CA VAL A 3 -9.16 4.57 -6.88
C VAL A 3 -7.98 4.72 -5.95
N ASP A 4 -7.94 5.87 -5.28
CA ASP A 4 -6.82 6.31 -4.45
C ASP A 4 -6.98 5.81 -3.02
N ARG A 5 -8.21 5.47 -2.63
CA ARG A 5 -8.59 4.98 -1.31
C ARG A 5 -9.54 3.81 -1.41
N ILE A 6 -9.24 2.72 -0.71
CA ILE A 6 -10.10 1.56 -0.68
C ILE A 6 -10.07 0.87 0.69
N LYS A 7 -11.25 0.46 1.16
CA LYS A 7 -11.39 -0.39 2.33
C LYS A 7 -11.41 -1.85 1.91
N VAL A 8 -10.52 -2.64 2.50
CA VAL A 8 -10.41 -4.08 2.27
C VAL A 8 -10.59 -4.85 3.57
N LEU A 9 -11.04 -6.09 3.44
CA LEU A 9 -11.06 -7.08 4.51
C LEU A 9 -9.92 -8.07 4.26
N ALA A 10 -8.94 -8.11 5.16
CA ALA A 10 -7.88 -9.11 5.10
C ALA A 10 -8.18 -10.24 6.08
N GLN A 11 -8.02 -11.49 5.62
CA GLN A 11 -8.22 -12.71 6.39
C GLN A 11 -7.08 -13.68 6.13
N ALA A 12 -6.26 -13.92 7.15
CA ALA A 12 -5.25 -14.96 7.08
C ALA A 12 -5.86 -16.36 7.16
N GLY A 13 -5.08 -17.36 6.81
CA GLY A 13 -5.50 -18.76 6.86
C GLY A 13 -5.60 -19.24 8.30
N LYS A 14 -6.59 -20.08 8.59
CA LYS A 14 -6.65 -20.86 9.83
C LYS A 14 -5.58 -21.97 9.80
N GLY A 15 -4.98 -22.26 10.96
CA GLY A 15 -4.15 -23.44 11.13
C GLY A 15 -4.93 -24.75 11.00
N GLY A 16 -4.31 -25.78 10.45
CA GLY A 16 -4.92 -27.10 10.40
C GLY A 16 -4.99 -27.73 11.80
N ARG A 17 -6.03 -28.53 12.08
CA ARG A 17 -6.06 -29.37 13.28
C ARG A 17 -5.01 -30.49 13.26
N GLY A 18 -4.51 -30.85 14.44
CA GLY A 18 -3.77 -32.09 14.63
C GLY A 18 -4.67 -33.31 14.48
N SER A 19 -4.08 -34.49 14.38
CA SER A 19 -4.85 -35.74 14.23
C SER A 19 -4.64 -36.72 15.36
N VAL A 20 -5.66 -37.53 15.61
CA VAL A 20 -5.57 -38.72 16.45
C VAL A 20 -5.45 -39.93 15.53
N SER A 21 -4.30 -40.59 15.58
CA SER A 21 -4.08 -41.83 14.84
C SER A 21 -3.21 -42.79 15.63
N PHE A 22 -3.34 -44.08 15.32
CA PHE A 22 -2.52 -45.14 15.90
C PHE A 22 -2.02 -46.08 14.81
N ARG A 23 -0.78 -46.54 14.95
CA ARG A 23 -0.18 -47.49 13.99
C ARG A 23 -0.98 -48.79 13.98
N ARG A 24 -1.20 -49.34 12.77
CA ARG A 24 -1.83 -50.64 12.57
C ARG A 24 -0.89 -51.53 11.74
N GLU A 25 -0.40 -52.59 12.35
CA GLU A 25 0.52 -53.56 11.74
C GLU A 25 -0.01 -54.97 11.99
N LYS A 26 0.18 -55.88 11.02
CA LYS A 26 -0.50 -57.20 10.95
C LYS A 26 -0.27 -58.11 12.16
N PHE A 27 0.73 -57.81 13.00
CA PHE A 27 1.08 -58.60 14.20
C PHE A 27 1.29 -57.74 15.45
N VAL A 28 0.86 -56.47 15.44
CA VAL A 28 0.98 -55.56 16.58
C VAL A 28 -0.43 -55.19 17.06
N PRO A 29 -0.95 -55.81 18.14
CA PRO A 29 -2.31 -55.59 18.60
C PRO A 29 -2.61 -54.14 19.00
N LYS A 30 -1.61 -53.41 19.51
CA LYS A 30 -1.72 -52.01 19.94
C LYS A 30 -0.50 -51.21 19.50
N GLY A 31 -0.56 -50.62 18.30
CA GLY A 31 0.46 -49.70 17.83
C GLY A 31 0.46 -48.39 18.62
N GLY A 32 1.63 -47.76 18.71
CA GLY A 32 1.76 -46.44 19.34
C GLY A 32 1.04 -45.33 18.56
N PRO A 33 0.84 -44.15 19.17
CA PRO A 33 0.25 -43.00 18.49
C PRO A 33 1.10 -42.56 17.30
N ASP A 34 0.43 -42.22 16.20
CA ASP A 34 1.05 -41.73 14.97
C ASP A 34 0.21 -40.64 14.28
N GLY A 35 -0.61 -39.90 15.03
CA GLY A 35 -1.26 -38.71 14.50
C GLY A 35 -0.25 -37.57 14.30
N GLY A 36 -0.20 -37.04 13.09
CA GLY A 36 0.59 -35.86 12.75
C GLY A 36 -0.08 -34.54 13.14
N ASP A 37 0.72 -33.48 13.09
CA ASP A 37 0.32 -32.09 13.38
C ASP A 37 -0.40 -31.46 12.20
N GLY A 38 -1.21 -30.44 12.45
CA GLY A 38 -1.75 -29.60 11.40
C GLY A 38 -0.72 -28.61 10.87
N GLY A 39 -0.91 -28.18 9.63
CA GLY A 39 -0.07 -27.17 9.00
C GLY A 39 -0.46 -25.75 9.42
N TRP A 40 0.48 -24.82 9.28
CA TRP A 40 0.24 -23.39 9.51
C TRP A 40 -0.75 -22.81 8.49
N GLY A 41 -1.54 -21.83 8.90
CA GLY A 41 -2.30 -20.99 7.98
C GLY A 41 -1.39 -20.10 7.15
N GLY A 42 -1.82 -19.73 5.94
CA GLY A 42 -1.09 -18.76 5.12
C GLY A 42 -1.29 -17.32 5.60
N ASP A 43 -0.28 -16.49 5.41
CA ASP A 43 -0.33 -15.05 5.72
C ASP A 43 -0.99 -14.24 4.61
N VAL A 44 -1.54 -13.07 4.95
CA VAL A 44 -1.86 -12.01 3.98
C VAL A 44 -0.74 -10.99 3.96
N ILE A 45 -0.14 -10.78 2.79
CA ILE A 45 1.05 -9.95 2.62
C ILE A 45 0.75 -8.89 1.57
N LEU A 46 1.04 -7.63 1.88
CA LEU A 46 1.09 -6.57 0.89
C LEU A 46 2.52 -6.47 0.36
N ARG A 47 2.67 -6.34 -0.96
CA ARG A 47 3.95 -6.11 -1.62
C ARG A 47 3.86 -4.85 -2.48
N ALA A 48 4.72 -3.88 -2.21
CA ALA A 48 4.87 -2.71 -3.06
C ALA A 48 5.46 -3.11 -4.42
N ASP A 49 4.83 -2.67 -5.51
CA ASP A 49 5.29 -2.98 -6.87
C ASP A 49 5.19 -1.71 -7.73
N ARG A 50 6.33 -1.29 -8.30
CA ARG A 50 6.44 -0.12 -9.18
C ARG A 50 5.64 -0.24 -10.49
N HIS A 51 5.22 -1.46 -10.86
CA HIS A 51 4.44 -1.73 -12.05
C HIS A 51 2.93 -1.71 -11.78
N VAL A 52 2.52 -1.46 -10.54
CA VAL A 52 1.12 -1.31 -10.15
C VAL A 52 0.84 0.16 -9.89
N ASP A 53 0.00 0.76 -10.72
CA ASP A 53 -0.21 2.22 -10.71
C ASP A 53 -1.44 2.65 -9.89
N ASN A 54 -2.32 1.73 -9.50
CA ASN A 54 -3.56 2.03 -8.79
C ASN A 54 -4.09 0.84 -7.95
N LEU A 55 -5.11 1.10 -7.12
CA LEU A 55 -5.75 0.10 -6.24
C LEU A 55 -7.01 -0.55 -6.85
N VAL A 56 -7.23 -0.45 -8.16
CA VAL A 56 -8.46 -0.93 -8.82
C VAL A 56 -8.65 -2.44 -8.66
N ASN A 57 -7.58 -3.22 -8.62
CA ASN A 57 -7.67 -4.67 -8.43
C ASN A 57 -8.39 -5.04 -7.12
N LEU A 58 -8.17 -4.24 -6.08
CA LEU A 58 -8.79 -4.43 -4.76
C LEU A 58 -10.25 -4.00 -4.72
N PHE A 59 -10.69 -3.17 -5.68
CA PHE A 59 -12.09 -2.75 -5.80
C PHE A 59 -12.99 -3.91 -6.20
N TYR A 60 -12.54 -4.76 -7.12
CA TYR A 60 -13.29 -5.93 -7.56
C TYR A 60 -13.17 -7.10 -6.57
N GLU A 61 -12.04 -7.22 -5.87
CA GLU A 61 -11.80 -8.25 -4.86
C GLU A 61 -11.46 -7.62 -3.49
N PRO A 62 -12.43 -7.01 -2.78
CA PRO A 62 -12.17 -6.32 -1.51
C PRO A 62 -11.89 -7.28 -0.35
N ILE A 63 -12.11 -8.58 -0.52
CA ILE A 63 -11.84 -9.61 0.48
C ILE A 63 -10.55 -10.34 0.08
N ILE A 64 -9.47 -10.07 0.82
CA ILE A 64 -8.16 -10.66 0.63
C ILE A 64 -8.03 -11.84 1.60
N LYS A 65 -8.07 -13.06 1.07
CA LYS A 65 -8.04 -14.28 1.89
C LYS A 65 -6.85 -15.18 1.54
N ALA A 66 -6.10 -15.59 2.56
CA ALA A 66 -5.04 -16.60 2.45
C ALA A 66 -5.57 -18.04 2.64
N LYS A 67 -4.78 -19.04 2.24
CA LYS A 67 -5.21 -20.44 2.35
C LYS A 67 -5.03 -20.98 3.77
N ASN A 68 -5.96 -21.82 4.21
CA ASN A 68 -5.84 -22.54 5.48
C ASN A 68 -4.75 -23.62 5.42
N GLY A 69 -4.20 -23.96 6.59
CA GLY A 69 -3.32 -25.10 6.77
C GLY A 69 -4.07 -26.43 6.66
N GLY A 70 -3.40 -27.45 6.11
CA GLY A 70 -3.93 -28.80 6.02
C GLY A 70 -3.98 -29.49 7.40
N HIS A 71 -4.92 -30.41 7.58
CA HIS A 71 -4.99 -31.21 8.81
C HIS A 71 -3.88 -32.26 8.86
N GLY A 72 -3.43 -32.57 10.08
CA GLY A 72 -2.56 -33.70 10.34
C GLY A 72 -3.20 -35.02 9.90
N LYS A 73 -2.37 -36.02 9.60
CA LYS A 73 -2.81 -37.36 9.21
C LYS A 73 -2.07 -38.42 10.02
N GLY A 74 -2.55 -39.66 9.96
CA GLY A 74 -1.86 -40.81 10.53
C GLY A 74 -0.46 -41.01 9.92
N LYS A 75 0.29 -42.00 10.43
CA LYS A 75 1.68 -42.25 10.04
C LYS A 75 2.63 -41.06 10.30
N LYS A 76 2.31 -40.24 11.30
CA LYS A 76 3.00 -39.01 11.71
C LYS A 76 3.09 -37.96 10.59
N MET A 77 2.16 -37.99 9.65
CA MET A 77 2.18 -37.07 8.51
C MET A 77 1.61 -35.71 8.92
N ALA A 78 2.47 -34.69 8.95
CA ALA A 78 2.05 -33.32 9.20
C ALA A 78 1.23 -32.74 8.03
N GLY A 79 0.30 -31.85 8.35
CA GLY A 79 -0.47 -31.09 7.39
C GLY A 79 0.40 -30.07 6.64
N ARG A 80 0.09 -29.82 5.37
CA ARG A 80 0.80 -28.80 4.57
C ARG A 80 0.47 -27.40 5.08
N ALA A 81 1.44 -26.50 5.06
CA ALA A 81 1.19 -25.08 5.30
C ALA A 81 0.27 -24.50 4.21
N GLY A 82 -0.60 -23.59 4.62
CA GLY A 82 -1.43 -22.80 3.73
C GLY A 82 -0.56 -21.86 2.90
N ALA A 83 -0.92 -21.67 1.63
CA ALA A 83 -0.24 -20.69 0.78
C ALA A 83 -0.58 -19.26 1.20
N ASN A 84 0.44 -18.41 1.32
CA ASN A 84 0.30 -16.98 1.58
C ASN A 84 -0.43 -16.30 0.40
N LYS A 85 -1.23 -15.28 0.71
CA LYS A 85 -1.85 -14.40 -0.28
C LYS A 85 -1.04 -13.12 -0.35
N ILE A 86 -0.24 -12.99 -1.40
CA ILE A 86 0.51 -11.76 -1.70
C ILE A 86 -0.35 -10.89 -2.61
N VAL A 87 -0.61 -9.67 -2.16
CA VAL A 87 -1.33 -8.63 -2.91
C VAL A 87 -0.36 -7.54 -3.27
N LYS A 88 -0.24 -7.27 -4.57
CA LYS A 88 0.58 -6.18 -5.06
C LYS A 88 -0.17 -4.86 -4.93
N VAL A 89 0.49 -3.85 -4.39
CA VAL A 89 -0.02 -2.49 -4.25
C VAL A 89 0.99 -1.50 -4.80
N PRO A 90 0.56 -0.30 -5.26
CA PRO A 90 1.49 0.72 -5.71
C PRO A 90 2.46 1.14 -4.62
N VAL A 91 3.66 1.56 -5.03
CA VAL A 91 4.62 2.21 -4.13
C VAL A 91 4.03 3.51 -3.58
N GLY A 92 4.22 3.78 -2.29
CA GLY A 92 3.60 4.89 -1.56
C GLY A 92 2.18 4.60 -1.06
N THR A 93 1.79 3.32 -0.98
CA THR A 93 0.53 2.92 -0.34
C THR A 93 0.69 2.95 1.18
N ILE A 94 -0.19 3.68 1.85
CA ILE A 94 -0.33 3.72 3.30
C ILE A 94 -1.51 2.87 3.72
N VAL A 95 -1.32 2.10 4.77
CA VAL A 95 -2.35 1.25 5.36
C VAL A 95 -2.78 1.84 6.70
N TRP A 96 -4.08 2.07 6.84
CA TRP A 96 -4.70 2.51 8.08
C TRP A 96 -5.58 1.39 8.66
N PRO A 97 -5.67 1.26 9.99
CA PRO A 97 -6.68 0.39 10.57
C PRO A 97 -8.07 0.98 10.26
N ALA A 98 -9.04 0.14 9.94
CA ALA A 98 -10.42 0.54 9.71
C ALA A 98 -11.36 -0.26 10.60
N GLU A 99 -12.46 0.37 11.01
CA GLU A 99 -13.54 -0.33 11.70
C GLU A 99 -14.42 -1.09 10.70
N GLU A 100 -15.16 -2.07 11.19
CA GLU A 100 -16.09 -2.89 10.39
C GLU A 100 -17.23 -2.09 9.75
N SER A 101 -17.51 -0.87 10.23
CA SER A 101 -18.65 -0.05 9.83
C SER A 101 -18.65 0.30 8.34
N GLN A 102 -19.65 -0.27 7.65
CA GLN A 102 -20.09 -0.10 6.27
C GLN A 102 -19.14 -0.62 5.18
N ARG A 103 -19.72 -1.47 4.30
CA ARG A 103 -19.11 -2.04 3.10
C ARG A 103 -18.49 -0.94 2.23
N PRO A 104 -17.46 -1.22 1.42
CA PRO A 104 -16.93 -0.26 0.46
C PRO A 104 -18.05 0.15 -0.50
N MET A 105 -18.64 1.33 -0.28
CA MET A 105 -19.48 1.97 -1.28
C MET A 105 -18.55 2.58 -2.34
N PRO A 106 -18.83 2.38 -3.63
CA PRO A 106 -18.19 3.19 -4.65
C PRO A 106 -18.49 4.66 -4.33
N ASN A 107 -17.50 5.54 -4.53
CA ASN A 107 -17.77 6.97 -4.65
C ASN A 107 -18.79 7.16 -5.78
N SER A 108 -20.08 7.19 -5.46
CA SER A 108 -21.09 7.78 -6.31
C SER A 108 -20.92 9.29 -6.21
N ASP A 109 -20.81 9.93 -7.36
CA ASP A 109 -20.72 11.37 -7.56
C ASP A 109 -21.41 12.18 -6.47
N LYS A 110 -20.63 13.02 -5.77
CA LYS A 110 -21.17 14.06 -4.89
C LYS A 110 -21.80 15.15 -5.75
N SER A 111 -23.03 14.92 -6.17
CA SER A 111 -23.92 15.97 -6.65
C SER A 111 -25.36 15.63 -6.33
N ARG A 112 -25.78 15.90 -5.08
CA ARG A 112 -26.96 16.72 -4.72
C ARG A 112 -27.41 16.50 -3.27
N ALA A 113 -27.90 17.60 -2.71
CA ALA A 113 -28.75 17.77 -1.52
C ALA A 113 -28.06 17.62 -0.14
N GLY A 114 -28.11 18.72 0.62
CA GLY A 114 -27.55 18.83 1.95
C GLY A 114 -28.51 18.42 3.06
N ALA A 115 -27.92 18.13 4.21
CA ALA A 115 -28.45 18.37 5.54
C ALA A 115 -27.38 17.94 6.56
N GLN A 116 -27.06 18.86 7.47
CA GLN A 116 -26.52 18.63 8.82
C GLN A 116 -25.09 18.05 8.91
N HIS A 117 -24.13 18.97 9.05
CA HIS A 117 -22.86 18.72 9.73
C HIS A 117 -23.15 18.26 11.18
N PRO A 118 -22.76 17.05 11.60
CA PRO A 118 -22.53 16.80 13.02
C PRO A 118 -21.24 17.50 13.40
N THR A 119 -21.33 18.34 14.43
CA THR A 119 -20.22 19.02 15.09
C THR A 119 -19.09 18.04 15.38
N LEU A 120 -17.92 18.32 14.80
CA LEU A 120 -16.66 17.61 15.03
C LEU A 120 -16.24 17.83 16.48
N ASN A 121 -16.55 16.86 17.34
CA ASN A 121 -15.93 16.79 18.66
C ASN A 121 -14.43 16.52 18.48
N SER A 122 -13.66 17.43 19.07
CA SER A 122 -12.28 17.34 19.49
C SER A 122 -11.97 15.98 20.13
N ASP A 123 -10.74 15.51 19.93
CA ASP A 123 -10.14 14.25 20.41
C ASP A 123 -10.16 13.08 19.42
N ARG A 124 -9.69 13.32 18.19
CA ARG A 124 -9.03 12.25 17.43
C ARG A 124 -7.56 12.21 17.83
N SER A 125 -7.22 11.37 18.80
CA SER A 125 -5.87 10.82 18.89
C SER A 125 -5.46 10.38 17.48
N ALA A 126 -4.36 10.94 16.97
CA ALA A 126 -3.92 10.69 15.61
C ALA A 126 -3.80 9.18 15.38
N ILE A 127 -4.73 8.59 14.62
CA ILE A 127 -4.69 7.18 14.27
C ILE A 127 -3.37 6.98 13.53
N GLN A 128 -2.45 6.21 14.11
CA GLN A 128 -1.17 5.95 13.47
C GLN A 128 -1.37 4.98 12.30
N PRO A 129 -0.68 5.21 11.16
CA PRO A 129 -0.72 4.26 10.07
C PRO A 129 -0.09 2.93 10.50
N VAL A 130 -0.63 1.82 10.01
CA VAL A 130 -0.10 0.47 10.24
C VAL A 130 1.25 0.31 9.53
N VAL A 131 1.33 0.76 8.28
CA VAL A 131 2.54 0.74 7.47
C VAL A 131 2.45 1.78 6.34
N ASP A 132 3.62 2.28 5.93
CA ASP A 132 3.81 3.07 4.72
C ASP A 132 4.80 2.31 3.81
N LEU A 133 4.32 1.85 2.65
CA LEU A 133 5.10 1.01 1.73
C LEU A 133 5.82 1.88 0.70
N VAL A 134 7.01 2.35 1.04
CA VAL A 134 7.71 3.43 0.31
C VAL A 134 8.67 2.89 -0.76
N ARG A 135 9.09 1.63 -0.67
CA ARG A 135 10.10 1.06 -1.59
C ARG A 135 9.52 -0.04 -2.46
N ASP A 136 9.96 -0.10 -3.72
CA ASP A 136 9.62 -1.21 -4.61
C ASP A 136 10.10 -2.56 -4.03
N GLY A 137 9.23 -3.56 -4.08
CA GLY A 137 9.45 -4.89 -3.51
C GLY A 137 9.31 -4.97 -1.99
N GLU A 138 9.04 -3.87 -1.30
CA GLU A 138 8.80 -3.87 0.15
C GLU A 138 7.58 -4.71 0.51
N GLU A 139 7.72 -5.60 1.49
CA GLU A 139 6.67 -6.49 1.94
C GLU A 139 6.25 -6.16 3.37
N PHE A 140 4.94 -6.23 3.61
CA PHE A 140 4.37 -6.11 4.94
C PHE A 140 3.33 -7.21 5.18
N VAL A 141 3.49 -7.96 6.26
CA VAL A 141 2.51 -8.96 6.69
C VAL A 141 1.33 -8.24 7.34
N LEU A 142 0.22 -8.17 6.62
CA LEU A 142 -0.99 -7.47 7.05
C LEU A 142 -1.79 -8.28 8.06
N CYS A 143 -1.85 -9.61 7.88
CA CYS A 143 -2.47 -10.55 8.81
C CYS A 143 -1.67 -11.86 8.82
N ARG A 144 -1.31 -12.34 10.02
CA ARG A 144 -0.59 -13.61 10.21
C ARG A 144 -1.54 -14.81 10.22
N GLY A 145 -1.09 -15.89 9.59
CA GLY A 145 -1.76 -17.18 9.60
C GLY A 145 -1.74 -17.85 10.98
N GLY A 146 -2.79 -18.60 11.29
CA GLY A 146 -2.90 -19.31 12.56
C GLY A 146 -1.94 -20.49 12.67
N GLY A 147 -1.45 -20.76 13.88
CA GLY A 147 -0.61 -21.91 14.19
C GLY A 147 -1.29 -23.27 13.96
N GLY A 148 -0.51 -24.26 13.54
CA GLY A 148 -0.99 -25.63 13.36
C GLY A 148 -1.26 -26.36 14.69
N GLY A 149 -2.34 -27.13 14.75
CA GLY A 149 -2.70 -27.93 15.92
C GLY A 149 -1.83 -29.18 16.10
N LYS A 150 -1.61 -29.60 17.34
CA LYS A 150 -0.75 -30.74 17.69
C LYS A 150 -1.51 -32.06 17.58
N GLY A 151 -0.90 -33.04 16.92
CA GLY A 151 -1.38 -34.41 16.86
C GLY A 151 -1.17 -35.17 18.17
N ASN A 152 -1.80 -36.34 18.29
CA ASN A 152 -1.77 -37.12 19.52
C ASN A 152 -0.37 -37.58 19.95
N VAL A 153 0.60 -37.62 19.04
CA VAL A 153 2.01 -37.97 19.33
C VAL A 153 2.61 -37.05 20.40
N HIS A 154 2.27 -35.75 20.40
CA HIS A 154 2.79 -34.77 21.37
C HIS A 154 2.24 -34.94 22.79
N PHE A 155 1.11 -35.63 22.94
CA PHE A 155 0.47 -35.89 24.24
C PHE A 155 0.93 -37.20 24.88
N LYS A 156 1.89 -37.89 24.26
CA LYS A 156 2.42 -39.17 24.76
C LYS A 156 3.31 -38.92 25.98
N SER A 157 3.00 -39.58 27.10
CA SER A 157 3.80 -39.54 28.31
C SER A 157 4.11 -40.95 28.82
N SER A 158 4.95 -41.07 29.85
CA SER A 158 5.24 -42.36 30.50
C SER A 158 3.98 -43.03 31.07
N ARG A 159 3.05 -42.21 31.60
CA ARG A 159 1.76 -42.63 32.16
C ARG A 159 0.68 -42.81 31.10
N ASN A 160 0.65 -41.96 30.06
CA ASN A 160 -0.31 -42.05 28.95
C ASN A 160 0.38 -42.44 27.65
N ARG A 161 0.46 -43.75 27.40
CA ARG A 161 1.15 -44.32 26.22
C ARG A 161 0.33 -44.24 24.93
N ALA A 162 -1.00 -44.08 25.03
CA ALA A 162 -1.94 -44.07 23.89
C ALA A 162 -2.92 -42.88 23.97
N PRO A 163 -2.41 -41.64 23.93
CA PRO A 163 -3.24 -40.44 24.00
C PRO A 163 -4.23 -40.37 22.82
N ARG A 164 -5.47 -39.98 23.13
CA ARG A 164 -6.53 -39.68 22.16
C ARG A 164 -6.84 -38.19 22.06
N GLN A 165 -5.94 -37.37 22.57
CA GLN A 165 -6.04 -35.91 22.57
C GLN A 165 -5.32 -35.36 21.34
N TYR A 166 -5.83 -34.27 20.81
CA TYR A 166 -5.22 -33.43 19.77
C TYR A 166 -5.65 -31.99 20.03
N THR A 167 -4.98 -31.01 19.42
CA THR A 167 -5.47 -29.63 19.40
C THR A 167 -5.91 -29.26 18.01
N ASP A 168 -6.93 -28.39 17.94
CA ASP A 168 -7.26 -27.68 16.73
C ASP A 168 -6.14 -26.68 16.38
N GLY A 169 -6.14 -26.24 15.12
CA GLY A 169 -5.29 -25.14 14.70
C GLY A 169 -5.90 -23.80 15.11
N GLU A 170 -5.04 -22.82 15.32
CA GLU A 170 -5.41 -21.47 15.73
C GLU A 170 -6.08 -20.72 14.57
N GLU A 171 -6.94 -19.77 14.91
CA GLU A 171 -7.51 -18.85 13.92
C GLU A 171 -6.43 -17.90 13.39
N GLY A 172 -6.52 -17.56 12.11
CA GLY A 172 -5.68 -16.53 11.52
C GLY A 172 -6.15 -15.13 11.93
N GLU A 173 -5.24 -14.17 11.90
CA GLU A 173 -5.58 -12.77 12.08
C GLU A 173 -6.52 -12.29 10.95
N HIS A 174 -7.41 -11.37 11.29
CA HIS A 174 -8.29 -10.72 10.33
C HIS A 174 -8.57 -9.28 10.76
N GLY A 175 -8.86 -8.42 9.80
CA GLY A 175 -9.15 -7.02 10.08
C GLY A 175 -9.60 -6.26 8.84
N TYR A 176 -10.22 -5.11 9.08
CA TYR A 176 -10.53 -4.14 8.04
C TYR A 176 -9.39 -3.12 7.97
N PHE A 177 -8.96 -2.82 6.75
CA PHE A 177 -7.89 -1.88 6.49
C PHE A 177 -8.30 -0.89 5.41
N LEU A 178 -7.95 0.37 5.59
CA LEU A 178 -8.06 1.38 4.56
C LEU A 178 -6.70 1.55 3.90
N LEU A 179 -6.60 1.23 2.62
CA LEU A 179 -5.42 1.47 1.81
C LEU A 179 -5.59 2.81 1.12
N GLU A 180 -4.61 3.68 1.26
CA GLU A 180 -4.56 5.00 0.64
C GLU A 180 -3.25 5.14 -0.13
N LEU A 181 -3.33 5.47 -1.41
CA LEU A 181 -2.16 5.80 -2.21
C LEU A 181 -1.80 7.27 -1.99
N ARG A 182 -0.58 7.54 -1.50
CA ARG A 182 -0.12 8.92 -1.20
C ARG A 182 0.61 9.61 -2.36
N THR A 183 0.83 8.94 -3.49
CA THR A 183 1.60 9.50 -4.61
C THR A 183 0.74 10.39 -5.50
N ILE A 184 1.15 11.65 -5.73
CA ILE A 184 0.42 12.60 -6.59
C ILE A 184 1.01 12.65 -8.00
N ALA A 185 2.33 12.49 -8.15
CA ALA A 185 3.00 12.31 -9.43
C ALA A 185 4.43 11.80 -9.24
N ASP A 186 5.01 11.15 -10.24
CA ASP A 186 6.44 10.79 -10.26
C ASP A 186 7.33 12.02 -10.43
N ALA A 187 6.84 13.03 -11.16
CA ALA A 187 7.54 14.29 -11.36
C ALA A 187 6.61 15.52 -11.26
N GLY A 188 7.15 16.65 -10.80
CA GLY A 188 6.46 17.93 -10.75
C GLY A 188 7.08 18.96 -11.69
N LEU A 189 6.29 19.58 -12.58
CA LEU A 189 6.73 20.74 -13.38
C LEU A 189 6.66 22.00 -12.52
N VAL A 190 7.79 22.68 -12.34
CA VAL A 190 7.92 23.93 -11.59
C VAL A 190 8.39 25.04 -12.53
N GLY A 191 7.84 26.24 -12.39
CA GLY A 191 8.23 27.38 -13.20
C GLY A 191 7.26 28.54 -13.05
N TYR A 192 7.63 29.69 -13.58
CA TYR A 192 6.77 30.87 -13.58
C TYR A 192 5.46 30.63 -14.35
N PRO A 193 4.38 31.37 -14.04
CA PRO A 193 3.20 31.47 -14.91
C PRO A 193 3.64 31.71 -16.37
N ASN A 194 2.91 31.15 -17.33
CA ASN A 194 3.18 31.29 -18.76
C ASN A 194 4.53 30.76 -19.29
N ALA A 195 5.38 30.14 -18.46
CA ALA A 195 6.61 29.48 -18.91
C ALA A 195 6.39 28.28 -19.85
N GLY A 196 5.14 28.00 -20.24
CA GLY A 196 4.79 26.88 -21.11
C GLY A 196 4.61 25.54 -20.39
N LYS A 197 4.53 25.50 -19.05
CA LYS A 197 4.37 24.26 -18.26
C LYS A 197 3.19 23.40 -18.71
N SER A 198 1.99 23.97 -18.76
CA SER A 198 0.78 23.23 -19.16
C SER A 198 0.84 22.82 -20.64
N THR A 199 1.50 23.60 -21.49
CA THR A 199 1.76 23.27 -22.90
C THR A 199 2.73 22.10 -23.03
N LEU A 200 3.80 22.09 -22.23
CA LEU A 200 4.77 21.01 -22.16
C LEU A 200 4.11 19.72 -21.63
N LEU A 201 3.32 19.83 -20.55
CA LEU A 201 2.56 18.71 -20.01
C LEU A 201 1.65 18.07 -21.06
N ARG A 202 0.91 18.89 -21.82
CA ARG A 202 0.03 18.41 -22.91
C ARG A 202 0.79 17.71 -24.04
N LYS A 203 2.03 18.11 -24.33
CA LYS A 203 2.85 17.48 -25.37
C LYS A 203 3.48 16.16 -24.90
N LEU A 204 3.89 16.10 -23.63
CA LEU A 204 4.50 14.90 -23.04
C LEU A 204 3.46 13.84 -22.67
N SER A 205 2.24 14.27 -22.33
CA SER A 205 1.16 13.37 -21.94
C SER A 205 0.50 12.77 -23.18
N ALA A 206 0.70 11.46 -23.41
CA ALA A 206 0.07 10.72 -24.52
C ALA A 206 -1.46 10.68 -24.38
N ALA A 207 -1.96 10.78 -23.15
CA ALA A 207 -3.37 10.96 -22.82
C ALA A 207 -3.69 12.44 -22.52
N ARG A 208 -4.93 12.89 -22.76
CA ARG A 208 -5.37 14.24 -22.32
C ARG A 208 -5.15 14.39 -20.81
N PRO A 209 -4.51 15.47 -20.34
CA PRO A 209 -4.30 15.71 -18.91
C PRO A 209 -5.61 15.68 -18.14
N LYS A 210 -5.63 15.03 -16.97
CA LYS A 210 -6.80 14.92 -16.10
C LYS A 210 -6.63 15.86 -14.91
N VAL A 211 -7.67 16.61 -14.59
CA VAL A 211 -7.71 17.45 -13.38
C VAL A 211 -7.94 16.54 -12.19
N ALA A 212 -7.05 16.60 -11.20
CA ALA A 212 -7.17 15.79 -10.00
C ALA A 212 -7.56 16.68 -8.79
N ALA A 213 -8.54 16.21 -8.01
CA ALA A 213 -9.02 16.89 -6.82
C ALA A 213 -8.53 16.18 -5.56
N TYR A 214 -7.50 16.75 -4.93
CA TYR A 214 -6.91 16.20 -3.71
C TYR A 214 -7.40 16.97 -2.47
N PRO A 215 -7.78 16.28 -1.38
CA PRO A 215 -8.47 16.89 -0.23
C PRO A 215 -7.61 17.80 0.67
N PHE A 216 -6.34 18.05 0.31
CA PHE A 216 -5.41 18.86 1.12
C PHE A 216 -4.66 19.93 0.31
N THR A 217 -4.99 20.09 -0.97
CA THR A 217 -4.36 21.08 -1.84
C THR A 217 -5.31 22.26 -2.05
N THR A 218 -4.82 23.50 -1.86
CA THR A 218 -5.60 24.72 -2.16
C THR A 218 -5.75 25.00 -3.66
N LEU A 219 -5.06 24.25 -4.52
CA LEU A 219 -5.10 24.36 -5.98
C LEU A 219 -5.16 22.96 -6.58
N HIS A 220 -6.10 22.71 -7.49
CA HIS A 220 -6.25 21.44 -8.21
C HIS A 220 -5.12 21.28 -9.25
N PRO A 221 -4.12 20.41 -9.04
CA PRO A 221 -3.05 20.24 -10.01
C PRO A 221 -3.56 19.49 -11.25
N VAL A 222 -2.98 19.81 -12.41
CA VAL A 222 -3.25 19.09 -13.65
C VAL A 222 -2.21 17.98 -13.79
N VAL A 223 -2.65 16.73 -13.88
CA VAL A 223 -1.74 15.58 -13.98
C VAL A 223 -1.81 14.99 -15.40
N GLY A 224 -0.63 14.76 -15.99
CA GLY A 224 -0.43 14.09 -17.26
C GLY A 224 0.24 12.74 -17.08
N VAL A 225 -0.04 11.80 -17.99
CA VAL A 225 0.59 10.46 -18.02
C VAL A 225 1.45 10.36 -19.27
N MET A 226 2.72 10.08 -19.09
CA MET A 226 3.71 9.87 -20.15
C MET A 226 4.03 8.38 -20.28
N GLU A 227 4.17 7.91 -21.51
CA GLU A 227 4.70 6.57 -21.80
C GLU A 227 6.22 6.66 -21.96
N LEU A 228 6.94 5.82 -21.23
CA LEU A 228 8.38 5.67 -21.28
C LEU A 228 8.77 4.39 -22.04
N PRO A 229 9.98 4.32 -22.61
CA PRO A 229 10.49 3.11 -23.23
C PRO A 229 10.41 1.90 -22.28
N GLY A 230 9.97 0.76 -22.82
CA GLY A 230 9.78 -0.49 -22.08
C GLY A 230 8.44 -0.64 -21.38
N TYR A 231 7.35 -0.10 -21.94
CA TYR A 231 5.98 -0.18 -21.39
C TYR A 231 5.85 0.36 -19.96
N ARG A 232 6.68 1.35 -19.61
CA ARG A 232 6.59 2.01 -18.31
C ARG A 232 5.77 3.27 -18.46
N HIS A 233 4.97 3.60 -17.46
CA HIS A 233 4.24 4.86 -17.40
C HIS A 233 4.85 5.73 -16.31
N ALA A 234 4.79 7.05 -16.51
CA ALA A 234 5.17 8.03 -15.50
C ALA A 234 4.13 9.15 -15.45
N THR A 235 3.82 9.59 -14.24
CA THR A 235 2.87 10.66 -13.95
C THR A 235 3.62 11.97 -13.72
N ILE A 236 3.16 13.03 -14.37
CA ILE A 236 3.73 14.37 -14.24
C ILE A 236 2.63 15.31 -13.77
N ALA A 237 2.83 16.01 -12.66
CA ALA A 237 1.93 17.06 -12.19
C ALA A 237 2.42 18.43 -12.63
N ASP A 238 1.54 19.26 -13.19
CA ASP A 238 1.76 20.69 -13.34
C ASP A 238 1.47 21.37 -12.00
N ILE A 239 2.54 21.91 -11.40
CA ILE A 239 2.46 22.60 -10.13
C ILE A 239 2.08 24.05 -10.45
N PRO A 240 0.95 24.56 -9.94
CA PRO A 240 0.51 25.92 -10.24
C PRO A 240 1.64 26.91 -9.95
N GLY A 241 1.85 27.81 -10.92
CA GLY A 241 3.07 28.61 -11.05
C GLY A 241 3.36 29.47 -9.82
N LEU A 242 4.65 29.68 -9.57
CA LEU A 242 5.17 30.57 -8.55
C LEU A 242 4.58 31.99 -8.78
N ILE A 243 3.62 32.41 -7.95
CA ILE A 243 2.93 33.69 -8.12
C ILE A 243 3.88 34.83 -7.72
N GLU A 244 3.90 35.89 -8.53
CA GLU A 244 4.78 37.04 -8.41
C GLU A 244 4.57 37.79 -7.08
N GLY A 245 5.67 38.11 -6.37
CA GLY A 245 5.65 38.94 -5.16
C GLY A 245 6.23 38.30 -3.89
N ARG A 246 6.44 36.98 -3.86
CA ARG A 246 7.34 36.35 -2.90
C ARG A 246 8.43 35.65 -3.68
N ILE A 247 9.69 35.96 -3.39
CA ILE A 247 10.77 34.99 -3.59
C ILE A 247 10.23 33.72 -2.97
N VAL A 248 9.91 32.72 -3.79
CA VAL A 248 9.38 31.47 -3.27
C VAL A 248 10.44 30.93 -2.35
N GLU A 249 10.17 31.04 -1.05
CA GLU A 249 10.99 30.44 -0.02
C GLU A 249 11.14 28.98 -0.43
N LEU A 250 12.36 28.47 -0.27
CA LEU A 250 12.64 27.05 -0.42
C LEU A 250 11.53 26.22 0.25
N ALA A 251 10.97 26.72 1.37
CA ALA A 251 9.80 26.23 2.07
C ALA A 251 8.58 25.87 1.21
N TRP A 252 8.18 26.62 0.17
CA TRP A 252 7.00 26.25 -0.62
C TRP A 252 7.30 25.08 -1.57
N VAL A 253 8.49 25.07 -2.19
CA VAL A 253 8.94 23.96 -3.04
C VAL A 253 9.21 22.71 -2.19
N THR A 254 9.78 22.88 -0.99
CA THR A 254 10.00 21.81 -0.02
C THR A 254 8.68 21.27 0.53
N ASN A 255 7.74 22.14 0.93
CA ASN A 255 6.40 21.74 1.37
C ASN A 255 5.61 21.09 0.25
N PHE A 256 5.74 21.58 -0.99
CA PHE A 256 5.10 20.95 -2.14
C PHE A 256 5.73 19.59 -2.46
N CYS A 257 7.05 19.42 -2.43
CA CYS A 257 7.68 18.10 -2.52
C CYS A 257 7.18 17.16 -1.43
N ALA A 258 7.02 17.65 -0.20
CA ALA A 258 6.47 16.90 0.91
C ALA A 258 4.96 16.57 0.73
N THR A 259 4.21 17.40 -0.01
CA THR A 259 2.75 17.22 -0.22
C THR A 259 2.42 16.46 -1.50
N SER A 260 3.23 16.59 -2.56
CA SER A 260 3.05 15.95 -3.87
C SER A 260 3.82 14.66 -4.03
N HIS A 261 4.78 14.39 -3.13
CA HIS A 261 5.64 13.21 -3.16
C HIS A 261 6.32 12.98 -4.52
N ALA A 262 6.50 14.04 -5.31
CA ALA A 262 7.20 13.97 -6.59
C ALA A 262 8.67 13.60 -6.35
N ALA A 263 9.08 12.45 -6.88
CA ALA A 263 10.46 11.97 -6.80
C ALA A 263 11.41 12.87 -7.61
N LEU A 264 10.89 13.59 -8.61
CA LEU A 264 11.64 14.48 -9.48
C LEU A 264 10.95 15.84 -9.62
N LEU A 265 11.73 16.93 -9.58
CA LEU A 265 11.25 18.26 -9.99
C LEU A 265 11.89 18.66 -11.31
N ILE A 266 11.06 19.11 -12.25
CA ILE A 266 11.47 19.57 -13.57
C ILE A 266 11.20 21.06 -13.66
N PHE A 267 12.27 21.87 -13.77
CA PHE A 267 12.16 23.31 -13.90
C PHE A 267 11.96 23.72 -15.36
N VAL A 268 10.85 24.40 -15.64
CA VAL A 268 10.53 24.92 -16.97
C VAL A 268 10.87 26.41 -16.99
N ILE A 269 11.81 26.79 -17.86
CA ILE A 269 12.29 28.16 -18.02
C ILE A 269 11.94 28.63 -19.43
N ASP A 270 11.25 29.76 -19.53
CA ASP A 270 11.07 30.45 -20.81
C ASP A 270 12.39 31.13 -21.20
N VAL A 271 12.98 30.68 -22.30
CA VAL A 271 14.26 31.20 -22.83
C VAL A 271 14.03 32.43 -23.71
N ALA A 272 12.83 32.62 -24.26
CA ALA A 272 12.52 33.75 -25.13
C ALA A 272 12.43 35.08 -24.35
N GLY A 273 12.29 35.04 -23.02
CA GLY A 273 12.18 36.23 -22.19
C GLY A 273 10.89 37.01 -22.45
N SER A 274 9.81 36.30 -22.81
CA SER A 274 8.55 36.86 -23.33
C SER A 274 7.87 37.84 -22.38
N GLU A 275 8.17 37.75 -21.08
CA GLU A 275 7.66 38.63 -20.01
C GLU A 275 8.73 39.61 -19.47
N GLY A 276 9.80 39.88 -20.23
CA GLY A 276 10.87 40.80 -19.83
C GLY A 276 11.79 40.25 -18.72
N ARG A 277 11.69 38.96 -18.41
CA ARG A 277 12.54 38.29 -17.41
C ARG A 277 13.78 37.69 -18.05
N SER A 278 14.95 37.89 -17.44
CA SER A 278 16.20 37.28 -17.88
C SER A 278 16.22 35.78 -17.55
N PRO A 279 16.30 34.87 -18.55
CA PRO A 279 16.35 33.42 -18.31
C PRO A 279 17.54 33.02 -17.43
N TRP A 280 18.66 33.73 -17.60
CA TRP A 280 19.89 33.53 -16.82
C TRP A 280 19.71 33.85 -15.33
N LYS A 281 18.98 34.91 -14.98
CA LYS A 281 18.67 35.22 -13.58
C LYS A 281 17.79 34.15 -12.95
N ILE A 282 16.80 33.65 -13.69
CA ILE A 282 15.90 32.57 -13.27
C ILE A 282 16.69 31.27 -13.04
N TYR A 283 17.51 30.88 -14.01
CA TYR A 283 18.40 29.72 -13.90
C TYR A 283 19.31 29.82 -12.67
N ARG A 284 19.87 31.00 -12.37
CA ARG A 284 20.73 31.18 -11.19
C ARG A 284 19.96 31.08 -9.86
N ILE A 285 18.72 31.58 -9.82
CA ILE A 285 17.83 31.46 -8.64
C ILE A 285 17.50 29.99 -8.37
N PHE A 286 17.21 29.21 -9.40
CA PHE A 286 16.92 27.78 -9.26
C PHE A 286 18.19 26.94 -9.04
N GLY A 287 19.25 27.20 -9.79
CA GLY A 287 20.54 26.51 -9.74
C GLY A 287 21.27 26.68 -8.40
N GLY A 288 21.20 27.86 -7.79
CA GLY A 288 21.73 28.08 -6.43
C GLY A 288 20.95 27.35 -5.33
N LYS A 289 19.66 27.07 -5.56
CA LYS A 289 18.78 26.33 -4.64
C LYS A 289 18.80 24.81 -4.87
N LEU A 290 19.25 24.36 -6.05
CA LEU A 290 19.32 22.95 -6.48
C LEU A 290 20.19 22.07 -5.56
N ILE A 291 21.25 22.65 -4.99
CA ILE A 291 22.19 21.97 -4.08
C ILE A 291 21.53 21.63 -2.72
N CYS A 292 20.48 22.35 -2.33
CA CYS A 292 19.84 22.18 -1.02
C CYS A 292 18.75 21.10 -1.04
N THR A 293 17.98 20.99 -2.13
CA THR A 293 16.83 20.05 -2.21
C THR A 293 17.25 18.60 -2.47
N ILE A 294 18.33 18.35 -3.23
CA ILE A 294 18.90 17.00 -3.40
C ILE A 294 19.44 16.45 -2.05
N ARG A 295 19.77 17.34 -1.11
CA ARG A 295 20.27 16.96 0.24
C ARG A 295 19.18 16.49 1.20
N CYS A 296 17.90 16.80 0.97
CA CYS A 296 16.81 16.34 1.86
C CYS A 296 16.54 14.84 1.73
N PHE A 297 16.83 14.21 0.59
CA PHE A 297 16.67 12.75 0.42
C PHE A 297 17.85 11.93 0.98
N HIS A 298 18.91 12.59 1.48
CA HIS A 298 20.10 11.92 2.04
C HIS A 298 20.21 11.99 3.57
N ARG A 299 19.25 12.61 4.28
CA ARG A 299 19.18 12.56 5.75
C ARG A 299 18.25 11.45 6.23
N GLY A 300 18.72 10.23 6.05
CA GLY A 300 18.12 9.00 6.59
C GLY A 300 19.05 7.78 6.46
N ARG A 301 20.35 8.02 6.29
CA ARG A 301 21.41 7.03 6.45
C ARG A 301 22.19 7.40 7.71
N GLY A 302 21.88 6.70 8.78
CA GLY A 302 22.55 6.67 10.06
C GLY A 302 22.08 5.41 10.75
#